data_AF-A0A377D9L6-F1
#
_entry.id   AF-A0A377D9L6-F1
#
_cell.length_a   1.000
_cell.length_b   1.000
_cell.length_c   1.000
_cell.angle_alpha   90.00
_cell.angle_beta   90.00
_cell.angle_gamma   90.00
#
_symmetry.space_group_name_H-M   'P 1'
#
loop_
_entity.id
_entity.type
_entity.pdbx_description
1 polymer ?
#
loop_
_entity_poly.entity_id
_entity_poly.type
_entity_poly.pdbx_seq_one_letter_code
_entity_poly.pdbx_strand_id
1 'polypeptide(L)'
;MPQSNREELFITTKLWNDDHKRPREALLDSLKKLQLDYIDLYLMHWPVPAIDHYVEAWKGMIELQKEGLIKSIGVCNFQMNRPGNPGD
;
A
#
# COMPACT_ATOMS: atom_id res chain seq x y z
N MET A 1 -16.79 7.58 -27.16
CA MET A 1 -16.86 7.48 -25.69
C MET A 1 -16.06 8.66 -25.13
N PRO A 2 -16.55 9.41 -24.13
CA PRO A 2 -15.74 10.44 -23.51
C PRO A 2 -14.51 9.79 -22.86
N GLN A 3 -13.34 10.36 -23.12
CA GLN A 3 -12.08 9.96 -22.49
C GLN A 3 -12.10 10.56 -21.07
N SER A 4 -12.22 9.74 -20.04
CA SER A 4 -12.08 10.22 -18.65
C SER A 4 -10.63 10.59 -18.38
N ASN A 5 -10.39 11.75 -17.77
CA ASN A 5 -9.04 12.16 -17.38
C ASN A 5 -8.58 11.36 -16.15
N ARG A 6 -7.29 11.02 -16.10
CA ARG A 6 -6.70 10.27 -14.98
C ARG A 6 -6.95 10.92 -13.62
N GLU A 7 -6.95 12.25 -13.57
CA GLU A 7 -7.10 13.06 -12.35
C GLU A 7 -8.51 13.02 -11.76
N GLU A 8 -9.51 12.63 -12.55
CA GLU A 8 -10.90 12.46 -12.11
C GLU A 8 -11.15 11.08 -11.47
N LEU A 9 -10.20 10.16 -11.61
CA LEU A 9 -10.27 8.80 -11.10
C LEU A 9 -9.51 8.68 -9.78
N PHE A 10 -10.11 7.99 -8.82
CA PHE A 10 -9.45 7.60 -7.58
C PHE A 10 -9.15 6.10 -7.59
N ILE A 11 -7.90 5.74 -7.84
CA ILE A 11 -7.46 4.35 -7.95
C ILE A 11 -6.76 3.92 -6.68
N THR A 12 -7.23 2.80 -6.11
CA THR A 12 -6.64 2.17 -4.93
C THR A 12 -6.05 0.81 -5.31
N THR A 13 -4.84 0.52 -4.86
CA THR A 13 -4.27 -0.84 -4.91
C THR A 13 -3.57 -1.19 -3.59
N LYS A 14 -3.11 -2.43 -3.45
CA LYS A 14 -2.67 -2.99 -2.17
C LYS A 14 -1.29 -3.63 -2.27
N LEU A 15 -0.48 -3.48 -1.21
CA LEU A 15 0.75 -4.23 -0.99
C LEU A 15 0.40 -5.62 -0.45
N TRP A 16 0.85 -6.67 -1.13
CA TRP A 16 0.63 -8.05 -0.69
C TRP A 16 1.61 -8.46 0.42
N ASN A 17 1.20 -9.45 1.20
CA ASN A 17 1.87 -9.92 2.40
C ASN A 17 3.34 -10.30 2.19
N ASP A 18 3.63 -11.00 1.09
CA ASP A 18 4.98 -11.51 0.78
C ASP A 18 5.93 -10.39 0.31
N ASP A 19 5.39 -9.22 -0.02
CA ASP A 19 6.14 -8.09 -0.58
C ASP A 19 6.48 -7.03 0.46
N HIS A 20 6.22 -7.27 1.75
CA HIS A 20 6.50 -6.31 2.83
C HIS A 20 7.96 -5.83 2.88
N LYS A 21 8.93 -6.66 2.47
CA LYS A 21 10.35 -6.28 2.39
C LYS A 21 10.73 -5.50 1.14
N ARG A 22 9.86 -5.48 0.13
CA ARG A 22 10.12 -4.89 -1.19
C ARG A 22 8.94 -4.04 -1.69
N PRO A 23 8.43 -3.09 -0.88
CA PRO A 23 7.25 -2.30 -1.23
C PRO A 23 7.45 -1.47 -2.51
N ARG A 24 8.67 -1.05 -2.81
CA ARG A 24 8.99 -0.32 -4.05
C ARG A 24 8.77 -1.18 -5.29
N GLU A 25 9.34 -2.38 -5.31
CA GLU A 25 9.22 -3.30 -6.45
C GLU A 25 7.75 -3.65 -6.70
N ALA A 26 7.01 -3.97 -5.63
CA ALA A 26 5.59 -4.29 -5.70
C ALA A 26 4.73 -3.12 -6.20
N LEU A 27 5.04 -1.89 -5.78
CA LEU A 27 4.35 -0.70 -6.29
C LEU A 27 4.64 -0.48 -7.78
N LEU A 28 5.91 -0.53 -8.19
CA LEU A 28 6.28 -0.33 -9.60
C LEU A 28 5.65 -1.39 -10.51
N ASP A 29 5.58 -2.64 -10.08
CA ASP A 29 4.87 -3.70 -10.77
C ASP A 29 3.37 -3.42 -10.87
N SER A 30 2.77 -2.90 -9.80
CA SER A 30 1.35 -2.52 -9.79
C SER A 30 1.07 -1.37 -10.75
N LEU A 31 1.90 -0.32 -10.72
CA LEU A 31 1.83 0.82 -11.63
C LEU A 31 1.98 0.39 -13.09
N LYS A 32 2.93 -0.50 -13.38
CA LYS A 32 3.13 -1.07 -14.73
C LYS A 32 1.92 -1.87 -15.21
N LYS A 33 1.34 -2.73 -14.37
CA LYS A 33 0.16 -3.53 -14.71
C LYS A 33 -1.08 -2.66 -14.92
N LEU A 34 -1.24 -1.61 -14.13
CA LEU A 34 -2.34 -0.66 -14.22
C LEU A 34 -2.12 0.43 -15.29
N GLN A 35 -0.91 0.53 -15.84
CA GLN A 35 -0.50 1.56 -16.80
C GLN A 35 -0.69 2.97 -16.22
N LEU A 36 -0.25 3.18 -14.98
CA LEU A 36 -0.35 4.43 -14.25
C LEU A 36 1.03 4.93 -13.82
N ASP A 37 1.19 6.26 -13.75
CA ASP A 37 2.41 6.88 -13.20
C ASP A 37 2.37 7.03 -11.67
N TYR A 38 1.17 7.09 -11.10
CA TYR A 38 0.96 7.21 -9.66
C TYR A 38 -0.35 6.53 -9.21
N ILE A 39 -0.43 6.20 -7.92
CA ILE A 39 -1.63 5.67 -7.26
C ILE A 39 -2.21 6.70 -6.28
N ASP A 40 -3.53 6.77 -6.18
CA ASP A 40 -4.20 7.71 -5.27
C ASP A 40 -4.15 7.20 -3.83
N LEU A 41 -4.38 5.90 -3.64
CA LEU A 41 -4.30 5.25 -2.34
C LEU A 41 -3.57 3.91 -2.43
N TYR A 42 -2.53 3.74 -1.63
CA TYR A 42 -1.83 2.46 -1.48
C TYR A 42 -2.03 1.90 -0.07
N LEU A 43 -2.57 0.69 0.02
CA LEU A 43 -2.92 0.05 1.29
C LEU A 43 -2.02 -1.15 1.57
N MET A 44 -1.53 -1.29 2.80
CA MET A 44 -1.01 -2.58 3.26
C MET A 44 -2.16 -3.56 3.43
N HIS A 45 -2.12 -4.72 2.76
CA HIS A 45 -3.29 -5.61 2.73
C HIS A 45 -3.56 -6.29 4.08
N TRP A 46 -2.51 -6.76 4.76
CA TRP A 46 -2.57 -7.32 6.10
C TRP A 46 -1.27 -7.03 6.86
N PRO A 47 -1.27 -6.88 8.19
CA PRO A 47 -0.04 -6.69 8.96
C PRO A 47 0.85 -7.94 9.02
N VAL A 48 0.25 -9.13 9.01
CA VAL A 48 0.94 -10.43 9.17
C VAL A 48 1.90 -10.40 10.39
N PRO A 49 1.37 -10.22 11.61
CA PRO A 49 2.19 -9.97 12.81
C PRO A 49 3.20 -11.09 13.09
N ALA A 50 2.89 -12.34 12.75
CA ALA A 50 3.82 -13.47 12.89
C ALA A 50 5.14 -13.32 12.10
N ILE A 51 5.15 -12.48 11.05
CA ILE A 51 6.32 -12.20 10.22
C ILE A 51 7.00 -10.88 10.64
N ASP A 52 6.27 -9.98 11.30
CA ASP A 52 6.75 -8.70 11.86
C ASP A 52 7.56 -7.81 10.90
N HIS A 53 7.13 -7.74 9.62
CA HIS A 53 7.73 -6.84 8.61
C HIS A 53 6.85 -5.63 8.25
N TYR A 54 5.72 -5.44 8.93
CA TYR A 54 4.76 -4.39 8.58
C TYR A 54 5.30 -2.98 8.90
N VAL A 55 6.21 -2.84 9.88
CA VAL A 55 6.82 -1.54 10.19
C VAL A 55 7.78 -1.11 9.08
N GLU A 56 8.60 -2.03 8.59
CA GLU A 56 9.51 -1.81 7.46
C GLU A 56 8.73 -1.49 6.19
N ALA A 57 7.67 -2.25 5.92
CA ALA A 57 6.78 -2.02 4.79
C ALA A 57 6.18 -0.61 4.85
N TRP A 58 5.69 -0.19 6.02
CA TRP A 58 5.13 1.15 6.23
C TRP A 58 6.16 2.27 5.99
N LYS A 59 7.38 2.12 6.50
CA LYS A 59 8.48 3.06 6.23
C LYS A 59 8.77 3.16 4.73
N GLY A 60 8.81 2.04 4.03
CA GLY A 60 8.97 2.02 2.58
C GLY A 60 7.82 2.73 1.85
N MET A 61 6.57 2.53 2.27
CA MET A 61 5.41 3.23 1.73
C MET A 61 5.48 4.75 1.95
N ILE A 62 5.99 5.20 3.11
CA ILE A 62 6.22 6.64 3.37
C ILE A 62 7.22 7.24 2.37
N GLU A 63 8.33 6.57 2.08
CA GLU A 63 9.31 7.09 1.11
C GLU A 63 8.72 7.13 -0.30
N LEU A 64 7.94 6.13 -0.71
CA LEU A 64 7.25 6.11 -2.00
C LEU A 64 6.20 7.23 -2.13
N GLN A 65 5.56 7.60 -1.02
CA GLN A 65 4.68 8.77 -0.98
C GLN A 65 5.46 10.07 -1.20
N LYS A 66 6.62 10.24 -0.54
CA LYS A 66 7.48 11.42 -0.72
C LYS A 66 8.00 11.56 -2.16
N GLU A 67 8.26 10.44 -2.82
CA GLU A 67 8.65 10.40 -4.23
C GLU A 67 7.50 10.73 -5.21
N GLY A 68 6.26 10.84 -4.71
CA GLY A 68 5.09 11.22 -5.53
C GLY A 68 4.44 10.06 -6.29
N LEU A 69 4.93 8.82 -6.12
CA LEU A 69 4.33 7.61 -6.71
C LEU A 69 3.00 7.24 -6.05
N ILE A 70 2.79 7.71 -4.82
CA ILE A 70 1.58 7.51 -4.03
C ILE A 70 1.10 8.86 -3.50
N LYS A 71 -0.20 9.18 -3.64
CA LYS A 71 -0.78 10.38 -3.01
C LYS A 71 -1.09 10.14 -1.53
N SER A 72 -1.79 9.05 -1.22
CA SER A 72 -2.18 8.66 0.14
C SER A 72 -1.75 7.23 0.46
N ILE A 73 -1.28 6.98 1.68
CA ILE A 73 -0.97 5.65 2.19
C ILE A 73 -1.93 5.27 3.32
N GLY A 74 -2.22 3.98 3.44
CA GLY A 74 -3.08 3.46 4.50
C GLY A 74 -2.87 1.97 4.76
N VAL A 75 -3.72 1.42 5.62
CA VAL A 75 -3.65 0.02 6.03
C VAL A 75 -5.02 -0.65 5.95
N CYS A 76 -5.02 -1.96 5.77
CA CYS A 76 -6.22 -2.80 5.77
C CYS A 76 -6.05 -3.91 6.81
N ASN A 77 -7.13 -4.24 7.52
CA ASN A 77 -7.16 -5.31 8.52
C ASN A 77 -6.18 -5.15 9.70
N PHE A 78 -5.80 -3.91 10.03
CA PHE A 78 -5.05 -3.60 11.24
C PHE A 78 -6.01 -3.53 12.43
N GLN A 79 -5.64 -4.18 13.52
CA GLN A 79 -6.33 -4.05 14.79
C GLN A 79 -5.74 -2.89 15.58
N MET A 80 -6.60 -2.18 16.31
CA MET A 80 -6.11 -1.28 17.35
C MET A 80 -5.48 -2.17 18.42
N ASN A 81 -4.19 -2.02 18.65
CA ASN A 81 -3.49 -2.81 19.66
C ASN A 81 -4.19 -2.57 21.01
N ARG A 82 -5.00 -3.54 21.44
CA ARG A 82 -5.79 -3.49 22.67
C ARG A 82 -5.21 -4.57 23.56
N PRO A 83 -4.67 -4.23 24.75
CA PRO A 83 -4.14 -5.24 25.64
C PRO A 83 -5.21 -6.30 25.94
N GLY A 84 -4.91 -7.57 25.63
CA GLY A 84 -5.72 -8.74 25.99
C GLY A 84 -6.55 -9.41 24.89
N ASN A 85 -6.21 -9.26 23.59
CA ASN A 85 -6.89 -10.03 22.54
C ASN A 85 -6.20 -11.40 22.33
N PRO A 86 -6.91 -12.54 22.19
CA PRO A 86 -6.31 -13.88 22.09
C PRO A 86 -5.58 -14.18 20.76
N GLY A 87 -5.13 -13.17 20.02
CA GLY A 87 -4.56 -13.31 18.69
C GLY A 87 -3.26 -12.53 18.45
N ASP A 88 -2.67 -11.96 19.50
CA ASP A 88 -1.29 -11.45 19.51
C ASP A 88 -0.28 -12.57 19.82
#